data_AF-A0A351X7L6-F1
#
_entry.id   AF-A0A351X7L6-F1
#
_cell.length_a   1.000
_cell.length_b   1.000
_cell.length_c   1.000
_cell.angle_alpha   90.00
_cell.angle_beta   90.00
_cell.angle_gamma   90.00
#
_symmetry.space_group_name_H-M   'P 1'
#
loop_
_entity.id
_entity.type
_entity.pdbx_description
1 polymer ?
#
loop_
_entity_poly.entity_id
_entity_poly.type
_entity_poly.pdbx_seq_one_letter_code
_entity_poly.pdbx_strand_id
1 'polypeptide(L)'
;MWFALAELRPQASKFCHFLNFIIFRTPEIWFRNYSRKHYNHIEMELQSDTNPKIAALQHTLLREATPARKLAILGQMNETIKILALSGLQSRFPNASPEILRRRLADLILGPKVANLVYGPPLDQG
;
A
#
# COMPACT_ATOMS: atom_id res chain seq x y z
N MET A 1 0.54 -27.31 -15.74
CA MET A 1 0.10 -25.94 -16.08
C MET A 1 0.33 -24.91 -14.95
N TRP A 2 1.10 -25.23 -13.90
CA TRP A 2 1.50 -24.31 -12.81
C TRP A 2 3.00 -23.95 -12.83
N PHE A 3 3.74 -24.40 -13.85
CA PHE A 3 5.18 -24.16 -13.98
C PHE A 3 5.55 -22.87 -14.74
N ALA A 4 4.60 -22.20 -15.38
CA ALA A 4 4.87 -21.00 -16.20
C ALA A 4 4.83 -19.66 -15.42
N LEU A 5 4.63 -19.68 -14.10
CA LEU A 5 4.60 -18.48 -13.25
C LEU A 5 5.87 -18.30 -12.38
N ALA A 6 6.95 -19.02 -12.70
CA ALA A 6 8.21 -18.92 -11.96
C ALA A 6 9.11 -17.75 -12.41
N GLU A 7 8.84 -17.14 -13.57
CA GLU A 7 9.72 -16.14 -14.20
C GLU A 7 9.51 -14.68 -13.69
N LEU A 8 8.53 -14.43 -12.82
CA LEU A 8 8.20 -13.07 -12.32
C LEU A 8 8.66 -12.80 -10.88
N ARG A 9 9.77 -13.44 -10.46
CA ARG A 9 10.26 -13.40 -9.07
C ARG A 9 10.65 -12.05 -8.45
N PRO A 10 11.12 -10.99 -9.15
CA PRO A 10 11.57 -9.81 -8.42
C PRO A 10 10.42 -8.92 -7.91
N GLN A 11 9.22 -9.04 -8.50
CA GLN A 11 8.07 -8.17 -8.22
C GLN A 11 6.98 -8.88 -7.39
N ALA A 12 6.86 -10.21 -7.48
CA ALA A 12 5.91 -10.98 -6.67
C ALA A 12 6.25 -10.99 -5.16
N SER A 13 7.51 -10.72 -4.80
CA SER A 13 7.99 -10.69 -3.41
C SER A 13 7.30 -9.60 -2.57
N LYS A 14 6.98 -8.44 -3.15
CA LYS A 14 6.34 -7.34 -2.40
C LYS A 14 4.84 -7.57 -2.21
N PHE A 15 4.18 -8.22 -3.18
CA PHE A 15 2.75 -8.51 -3.14
C PHE A 15 2.43 -9.71 -2.22
N CYS A 16 3.25 -10.77 -2.24
CA CYS A 16 3.15 -11.87 -1.28
C CYS A 16 3.45 -11.43 0.16
N HIS A 17 4.39 -10.51 0.38
CA HIS A 17 4.63 -9.94 1.71
C HIS A 17 3.43 -9.12 2.25
N PHE A 18 2.75 -8.38 1.38
CA PHE A 18 1.58 -7.59 1.77
C PHE A 18 0.35 -8.47 2.06
N LEU A 19 0.12 -9.52 1.27
CA LEU A 19 -1.04 -10.41 1.47
C LEU A 19 -0.86 -11.44 2.59
N ASN A 20 0.36 -11.95 2.84
CA ASN A 20 0.62 -12.84 3.99
C ASN A 20 0.44 -12.14 5.34
N PHE A 21 0.64 -10.81 5.40
CA PHE A 21 0.42 -9.99 6.59
C PHE A 21 -1.06 -9.90 7.00
N ILE A 22 -1.99 -10.09 6.04
CA ILE A 22 -3.43 -9.85 6.25
C ILE A 22 -4.18 -11.15 6.59
N ILE A 23 -3.74 -12.29 6.06
CA ILE A 23 -4.57 -13.50 5.95
C ILE A 23 -4.26 -14.56 7.03
N PHE A 24 -3.04 -14.67 7.55
CA PHE A 24 -2.66 -15.84 8.37
C PHE A 24 -2.81 -15.63 9.89
N ARG A 25 -3.48 -16.60 10.54
CA ARG A 25 -3.76 -16.68 11.99
C ARG A 25 -2.72 -17.50 12.78
N THR A 26 -1.72 -18.11 12.13
CA THR A 26 -0.68 -18.94 12.78
C THR A 26 0.73 -18.37 12.52
N PRO A 27 1.53 -18.08 13.56
CA PRO A 27 2.87 -17.52 13.38
C PRO A 27 3.94 -18.62 13.45
N GLU A 28 4.52 -18.95 12.30
CA GLU A 28 5.87 -19.53 12.28
C GLU A 28 6.86 -18.50 12.86
N ILE A 29 7.80 -18.98 13.66
CA ILE A 29 8.79 -18.23 14.46
C ILE A 29 9.56 -17.18 13.64
N TRP A 30 9.62 -17.37 12.32
CA TRP A 30 10.24 -16.48 11.34
C TRP A 30 9.58 -15.08 11.29
N PHE A 31 8.25 -14.99 11.37
CA PHE A 31 7.51 -13.71 11.30
C PHE A 31 7.74 -12.82 12.55
N ARG A 32 7.89 -13.44 13.73
CA ARG A 32 8.10 -12.74 15.01
C ARG A 32 9.44 -12.00 15.05
N ASN A 33 10.47 -12.55 14.39
CA ASN A 33 11.81 -11.96 14.36
C ASN A 33 11.98 -10.95 13.22
N TYR A 34 11.33 -11.17 12.07
CA TYR A 34 11.39 -10.24 10.93
C TYR A 34 10.57 -8.96 11.19
N SER A 35 9.36 -9.09 11.75
CA SER A 35 8.49 -7.94 12.02
C SER A 35 9.03 -7.05 13.15
N ARG A 36 9.55 -7.63 14.25
CA ARG A 36 10.05 -6.85 15.41
C ARG A 36 11.30 -6.00 15.10
N LYS A 37 12.15 -6.39 14.15
CA LYS A 37 13.37 -5.63 13.82
C LYS A 37 13.14 -4.48 12.82
N HIS A 38 12.09 -4.54 12.00
CA HIS A 38 11.85 -3.57 10.92
C HIS A 38 10.57 -2.72 11.10
N TYR A 39 9.60 -3.11 11.93
CA TYR A 39 8.36 -2.34 12.14
C TYR A 39 8.47 -1.22 13.16
N ASN A 40 9.34 -1.34 14.17
CA ASN A 40 9.35 -0.40 15.29
C ASN A 40 9.72 1.04 14.90
N HIS A 41 10.43 1.27 13.78
CA HIS A 41 10.74 2.64 13.33
C HIS A 41 9.61 3.23 12.46
N ILE A 42 9.02 2.42 11.58
CA ILE A 42 7.95 2.84 10.67
C ILE A 42 6.66 3.13 11.44
N GLU A 43 6.30 2.28 12.41
CA GLU A 43 5.09 2.44 13.21
C GLU A 43 5.18 3.65 14.16
N MET A 44 6.38 3.98 14.66
CA MET A 44 6.61 5.14 15.52
C MET A 44 6.54 6.47 14.76
N GLU A 45 7.06 6.52 13.52
CA GLU A 45 7.02 7.74 12.70
C GLU A 45 5.62 8.04 12.14
N LEU A 46 4.88 7.01 11.71
CA LEU A 46 3.53 7.16 11.13
C LEU A 46 2.44 7.49 12.15
N GLN A 47 2.71 7.31 13.46
CA GLN A 47 1.72 7.51 14.52
C GLN A 47 2.12 8.59 15.54
N SER A 48 3.11 9.44 15.22
CA SER A 48 3.53 10.52 16.11
C SER A 48 2.40 11.47 16.50
N ASP A 49 1.42 11.69 15.61
CA ASP A 49 0.21 12.50 15.84
C ASP A 49 -0.95 11.70 16.46
N THR A 50 -0.74 10.43 16.80
CA THR A 50 -1.74 9.57 17.45
C THR A 50 -1.35 9.31 18.90
N ASN A 51 -2.29 9.51 19.83
CA ASN A 51 -2.05 9.19 21.23
C ASN A 51 -1.62 7.71 21.38
N PRO A 52 -0.52 7.40 22.09
CA PRO A 52 0.00 6.03 22.21
C PRO A 52 -1.03 5.00 22.68
N LYS A 53 -1.99 5.40 23.53
CA LYS A 53 -3.07 4.51 23.98
C LYS A 53 -4.01 4.11 22.84
N ILE A 54 -4.27 5.04 21.91
CA ILE A 54 -5.13 4.81 20.75
C ILE A 54 -4.41 3.95 19.71
N ALA A 55 -3.12 4.20 19.49
CA ALA A 55 -2.28 3.34 18.64
C ALA A 55 -2.26 1.88 19.14
N ALA A 56 -2.08 1.69 20.45
CA ALA A 56 -2.13 0.36 21.08
C ALA A 56 -3.51 -0.32 20.92
N LEU A 57 -4.60 0.43 21.10
CA LEU A 57 -5.96 -0.08 20.91
C LEU A 57 -6.21 -0.49 19.45
N GLN A 58 -5.82 0.35 18.49
CA GLN A 58 -5.93 0.05 17.06
C GLN A 58 -5.20 -1.25 16.71
N HIS A 59 -3.97 -1.42 17.20
CA HIS A 59 -3.20 -2.64 16.97
C HIS A 59 -3.91 -3.88 17.55
N THR A 60 -4.44 -3.81 18.77
CA THR A 60 -5.23 -4.92 19.36
C THR A 60 -6.45 -5.26 18.52
N LEU A 61 -7.27 -4.27 18.15
CA LEU A 61 -8.47 -4.47 17.33
C LEU A 61 -8.13 -5.07 15.96
N LEU A 62 -7.03 -4.63 15.33
CA LEU A 62 -6.57 -5.21 14.07
C LEU A 62 -6.11 -6.65 14.23
N ARG A 63 -5.46 -7.03 15.33
CA ARG A 63 -5.05 -8.43 15.55
C ARG A 63 -6.24 -9.37 15.72
N GLU A 64 -7.29 -8.89 16.39
CA GLU A 64 -8.51 -9.65 16.65
C GLU A 64 -9.44 -9.73 15.43
N ALA A 65 -9.33 -8.80 14.49
CA ALA A 65 -10.14 -8.77 13.28
C ALA A 65 -9.96 -10.03 12.40
N THR A 66 -11.07 -10.49 11.82
CA THR A 66 -11.06 -11.57 10.83
C THR A 66 -10.31 -11.13 9.56
N PRO A 67 -9.74 -12.07 8.77
CA PRO A 67 -9.09 -11.74 7.50
C PRO A 67 -9.97 -10.91 6.55
N ALA A 68 -11.25 -11.26 6.43
CA ALA A 68 -12.21 -10.52 5.61
C ALA A 68 -12.40 -9.07 6.10
N ARG A 69 -12.47 -8.87 7.43
CA ARG A 69 -12.59 -7.54 8.02
C ARG A 69 -11.34 -6.70 7.77
N LYS A 70 -10.15 -7.28 7.87
CA LYS A 70 -8.89 -6.60 7.55
C LYS A 70 -8.84 -6.16 6.09
N LEU A 71 -9.25 -7.02 5.16
CA LEU A 71 -9.32 -6.69 3.73
C LEU A 71 -10.31 -5.55 3.46
N ALA A 72 -11.46 -5.54 4.14
CA ALA A 72 -12.43 -4.45 4.03
C ALA A 72 -11.83 -3.11 4.51
N ILE A 73 -11.14 -3.10 5.65
CA ILE A 73 -10.45 -1.90 6.17
C ILE A 73 -9.39 -1.42 5.17
N LEU A 74 -8.60 -2.32 4.61
CA LEU A 74 -7.59 -1.97 3.62
C LEU A 74 -8.18 -1.41 2.33
N GLY A 75 -9.32 -1.94 1.88
CA GLY A 75 -10.06 -1.39 0.74
C GLY A 75 -10.48 0.06 0.99
N GLN A 76 -11.06 0.34 2.15
CA GLN A 76 -11.46 1.69 2.55
C GLN A 76 -10.26 2.65 2.66
N MET A 77 -9.15 2.17 3.23
CA MET A 77 -7.91 2.95 3.33
C MET A 77 -7.34 3.28 1.95
N ASN A 78 -7.34 2.32 1.02
CA ASN A 78 -6.87 2.54 -0.36
C ASN A 78 -7.69 3.61 -1.08
N GLU A 79 -9.01 3.61 -0.96
CA GLU A 79 -9.84 4.65 -1.56
C GLU A 79 -9.56 6.03 -0.94
N THR A 80 -9.38 6.09 0.37
CA THR A 80 -9.03 7.34 1.07
C THR A 80 -7.68 7.89 0.59
N ILE A 81 -6.66 7.04 0.46
CA ILE A 81 -5.33 7.43 -0.03
C ILE A 81 -5.41 7.99 -1.45
N LYS A 82 -6.20 7.37 -2.35
CA LYS A 82 -6.40 7.87 -3.72
C LYS A 82 -7.02 9.27 -3.75
N ILE A 83 -8.03 9.51 -2.91
CA ILE A 83 -8.69 10.81 -2.79
C ILE A 83 -7.70 11.88 -2.31
N LEU A 84 -6.95 11.58 -1.24
CA LEU A 84 -5.95 12.51 -0.71
C LEU A 84 -4.83 12.80 -1.72
N ALA A 85 -4.34 11.77 -2.41
CA ALA A 85 -3.33 11.92 -3.46
C ALA A 85 -3.84 12.77 -4.63
N LEU A 86 -5.08 12.54 -5.08
CA LEU A 86 -5.69 13.34 -6.14
C LEU A 86 -5.87 14.80 -5.74
N SER A 87 -6.34 15.06 -4.51
CA SER A 87 -6.46 16.43 -3.98
C SER A 87 -5.10 17.13 -3.93
N GLY A 88 -4.06 16.43 -3.47
CA GLY A 88 -2.69 16.94 -3.48
C GLY A 88 -2.19 17.25 -4.90
N LEU A 89 -2.51 16.42 -5.89
CA LEU A 89 -2.17 16.68 -7.29
C LEU A 89 -2.92 17.89 -7.85
N GLN A 90 -4.21 18.03 -7.58
CA GLN A 90 -5.01 19.19 -8.01
C GLN A 90 -4.49 20.50 -7.42
N SER A 91 -4.07 20.49 -6.14
CA SER A 91 -3.47 21.65 -5.50
C SER A 91 -2.13 22.06 -6.13
N ARG A 92 -1.30 21.09 -6.53
CA ARG A 92 0.02 21.35 -7.15
C ARG A 92 -0.07 21.70 -8.63
N PHE A 93 -1.08 21.19 -9.33
CA PHE A 93 -1.27 21.35 -10.78
C PHE A 93 -2.70 21.83 -11.09
N PRO A 94 -3.05 23.09 -10.71
CA PRO A 94 -4.42 23.58 -10.83
C PRO A 94 -4.96 23.63 -12.27
N ASN A 95 -4.06 23.74 -13.26
CA ASN A 95 -4.42 23.83 -14.68
C ASN A 95 -4.25 22.51 -15.45
N ALA A 96 -3.89 21.41 -14.78
CA ALA A 96 -3.71 20.13 -15.45
C ALA A 96 -5.06 19.54 -15.87
N SER A 97 -5.10 18.94 -17.07
CA SER A 97 -6.28 18.22 -17.51
C SER A 97 -6.54 16.98 -16.64
N PRO A 98 -7.79 16.48 -16.58
CA PRO A 98 -8.12 15.26 -15.85
C PRO A 98 -7.26 14.05 -16.25
N GLU A 99 -6.87 13.94 -17.52
CA GLU A 99 -6.04 12.86 -18.04
C GLU A 99 -4.61 12.92 -17.48
N ILE A 100 -4.03 14.11 -17.41
CA ILE A 100 -2.71 14.34 -16.82
C ILE A 100 -2.74 14.00 -15.32
N LEU A 101 -3.77 14.45 -14.59
CA LEU A 101 -3.94 14.14 -13.18
C LEU A 101 -4.09 12.64 -12.94
N ARG A 102 -4.88 11.94 -13.77
CA ARG A 102 -5.06 10.48 -13.71
C ARG A 102 -3.75 9.75 -13.98
N ARG A 103 -2.96 10.21 -14.96
CA ARG A 103 -1.65 9.61 -15.28
C ARG A 103 -0.65 9.81 -14.14
N ARG A 104 -0.58 11.01 -13.56
CA ARG A 104 0.29 11.31 -12.40
C ARG A 104 -0.14 10.52 -11.16
N LEU A 105 -1.44 10.35 -10.94
CA LEU A 105 -1.96 9.50 -9.86
C LEU A 105 -1.52 8.04 -10.05
N ALA A 106 -1.53 7.53 -11.29
CA ALA A 106 -1.02 6.20 -11.59
C ALA A 106 0.48 6.04 -11.28
N ASP A 107 1.31 7.06 -11.57
CA ASP A 107 2.72 7.05 -11.19
C ASP A 107 2.91 7.01 -9.68
N LEU A 108 2.11 7.76 -8.91
CA LEU A 108 2.18 7.77 -7.45
C LEU A 108 1.77 6.42 -6.83
N ILE A 109 0.73 5.77 -7.35
CA ILE A 109 0.18 4.54 -6.77
C ILE A 109 0.98 3.30 -7.19
N LEU A 110 1.31 3.19 -8.48
CA LEU A 110 1.91 1.98 -9.05
C LEU A 110 3.44 2.10 -9.17
N GLY A 111 3.96 3.32 -9.10
CA GLY A 111 5.31 3.64 -9.51
C GLY A 111 5.44 3.80 -11.03
N PRO A 112 6.40 4.60 -11.52
CA PRO A 112 6.49 5.00 -12.92
C PRO A 112 6.69 3.81 -13.88
N LYS A 113 7.44 2.79 -13.46
CA LYS A 113 7.69 1.60 -14.29
C LYS A 113 6.40 0.82 -14.58
N VAL A 114 5.58 0.58 -13.57
CA VAL A 114 4.33 -0.19 -13.72
C VAL A 114 3.25 0.67 -14.39
N ALA A 115 3.18 1.95 -14.01
CA ALA A 115 2.26 2.89 -14.63
C ALA A 115 2.52 3.01 -16.14
N ASN A 116 3.78 3.01 -16.59
CA ASN A 116 4.12 3.03 -18.01
C ASN A 116 3.62 1.77 -18.76
N LEU A 117 3.68 0.60 -18.14
CA LEU A 117 3.21 -0.64 -18.77
C LEU A 117 1.68 -0.68 -18.95
N VAL A 118 0.93 -0.04 -18.04
CA VAL A 118 -0.54 -0.10 -18.03
C VAL A 118 -1.17 1.10 -18.74
N TYR A 119 -0.59 2.29 -18.55
CA TYR A 119 -1.14 3.56 -19.02
C TYR A 119 -0.31 4.24 -20.11
N GLY A 120 0.86 3.68 -20.47
CA GLY A 120 1.76 4.27 -21.44
C GLY A 120 2.63 5.41 -20.89
N PRO A 121 3.39 6.09 -21.77
CA PRO A 121 4.34 7.12 -21.38
C PRO A 121 3.65 8.31 -20.68
N PRO A 122 4.37 9.07 -19.85
CA PRO A 122 3.84 10.29 -19.23
C PRO A 122 3.34 11.31 -20.27
N LEU A 123 2.21 11.96 -19.97
CA LEU A 123 1.55 12.91 -20.90
C LEU A 123 2.15 14.31 -20.88
N ASP A 124 3.10 14.57 -19.97
CA ASP A 124 3.82 15.84 -19.85
C ASP A 124 5.10 15.91 -20.70
N GLN A 125 5.40 14.83 -21.43
CA GLN A 125 6.47 14.76 -22.43
C GLN A 125 5.84 14.78 -23.83
N GLY A 126 5.43 15.97 -24.27
CA GLY A 126 5.24 16.29 -25.68
C GLY A 126 6.48 16.99 -26.20
#